data_AF-A0AAX6E8I2-F1
#
_entry.id   AF-A0AAX6E8I2-F1
#
_cell.length_a   1.000
_cell.length_b   1.000
_cell.length_c   1.000
_cell.angle_alpha   90.00
_cell.angle_beta   90.00
_cell.angle_gamma   90.00
#
_symmetry.space_group_name_H-M   'P 1'
#
loop_
_entity.id
_entity.type
_entity.pdbx_description
1 polymer ?
#
loop_
_entity_poly.entity_id
_entity_poly.type
_entity_poly.pdbx_seq_one_letter_code
_entity_poly.pdbx_strand_id
1 'polypeptide(L)'
;MKLLLEKFFDDIVEPRFESNNYTFDVYVTKEDQRVKLLDFSPWREFTLPLMFDWEELEEEGFGEGVVDFRIVESQLAVRPGLKTAVPYDYLDMGEGSGWDQFLKKADEELRTQQVQNSESDV
;
A
#
# COMPACT_ATOMS: atom_id res chain seq x y z
N MET A 1 0.27 -19.56 14.78
CA MET A 1 0.01 -18.33 14.02
C MET A 1 -1.49 -18.12 13.82
N LYS A 2 -2.19 -18.98 13.08
CA LYS A 2 -3.66 -18.86 12.86
C LYS A 2 -4.48 -18.63 14.14
N LEU A 3 -4.42 -19.55 15.11
CA LEU A 3 -5.11 -19.43 16.40
C LEU A 3 -4.77 -18.14 17.19
N LEU A 4 -3.55 -17.62 17.02
CA LEU A 4 -3.13 -16.38 17.67
C LEU A 4 -3.83 -15.17 17.05
N LEU A 5 -3.99 -15.17 15.72
CA LEU A 5 -4.68 -14.11 14.99
C LEU A 5 -6.19 -14.16 15.21
N GLU A 6 -6.80 -15.35 15.22
CA GLU A 6 -8.22 -15.53 15.56
C GLU A 6 -8.49 -14.98 16.96
N LYS A 7 -7.70 -15.40 17.96
CA LYS A 7 -7.85 -14.87 19.32
C LYS A 7 -7.63 -13.36 19.40
N PHE A 8 -6.66 -12.82 18.66
CA PHE A 8 -6.43 -11.38 18.63
C PHE A 8 -7.63 -10.64 18.03
N PHE A 9 -8.24 -11.17 16.96
CA PHE A 9 -9.44 -10.61 16.37
C PHE A 9 -10.61 -10.60 17.38
N ASP A 10 -10.94 -11.77 17.94
CA ASP A 10 -12.07 -11.96 18.86
C ASP A 10 -11.92 -11.12 20.15
N ASP A 11 -10.73 -11.10 20.76
CA ASP A 11 -10.52 -10.45 22.06
C ASP A 11 -10.27 -8.94 21.93
N ILE A 12 -9.64 -8.52 20.82
CA ILE A 12 -9.10 -7.16 20.67
C ILE A 12 -9.84 -6.36 19.61
N VAL A 13 -9.93 -6.86 18.38
CA VAL A 13 -10.34 -6.07 17.21
C VAL A 13 -11.87 -5.97 17.13
N GLU A 14 -12.57 -7.11 17.07
CA GLU A 14 -14.02 -7.18 16.87
C GLU A 14 -14.79 -6.37 17.92
N PRO A 15 -14.50 -6.45 19.24
CA PRO A 15 -15.30 -5.74 20.24
C PRO A 15 -15.12 -4.21 20.23
N ARG A 16 -14.15 -3.68 19.48
CA ARG A 16 -13.74 -2.26 19.51
C ARG A 16 -13.98 -1.54 18.20
N PHE A 17 -14.25 -2.26 17.11
CA PHE A 17 -14.41 -1.67 15.78
C PHE A 17 -15.85 -1.80 15.31
N GLU A 18 -16.44 -0.69 14.88
CA GLU A 18 -17.90 -0.60 14.62
C GLU A 18 -18.32 -1.22 13.27
N SER A 19 -17.39 -1.37 12.32
CA SER A 19 -17.69 -1.98 11.03
C SER A 19 -17.72 -3.49 11.14
N ASN A 20 -18.67 -4.14 10.46
CA ASN A 20 -18.69 -5.60 10.34
C ASN A 20 -17.85 -6.12 9.16
N ASN A 21 -17.46 -5.24 8.22
CA ASN A 21 -16.73 -5.62 7.01
C ASN A 21 -15.54 -4.68 6.83
N TYR A 22 -14.34 -5.22 7.04
CA TYR A 22 -13.08 -4.51 6.90
C TYR A 22 -11.93 -5.52 6.76
N THR A 23 -10.79 -5.01 6.33
CA THR A 23 -9.52 -5.73 6.36
C THR A 23 -8.61 -5.02 7.35
N PHE A 24 -7.69 -5.76 7.94
CA PHE A 24 -6.70 -5.18 8.84
C PHE A 24 -5.37 -5.92 8.69
N ASP A 25 -4.30 -5.13 8.69
CA ASP A 25 -2.95 -5.65 8.55
C ASP A 25 -2.31 -5.84 9.91
N VAL A 26 -1.64 -6.97 10.09
CA VAL A 26 -0.95 -7.31 11.34
C VAL A 26 0.49 -7.72 11.10
N TYR A 27 1.34 -7.33 12.05
CA TYR A 27 2.70 -7.83 12.16
C TYR A 27 2.85 -8.68 13.41
N VAL A 28 3.33 -9.91 13.24
CA VAL A 28 3.60 -10.81 14.36
C VAL A 28 5.11 -10.91 14.60
N THR A 29 5.54 -10.50 15.79
CA THR A 29 6.95 -10.58 16.21
C THR A 29 7.37 -12.03 16.40
N LYS A 30 8.57 -12.38 15.91
CA LYS A 30 9.06 -13.76 16.03
C LYS A 30 9.46 -14.10 17.46
N GLU A 31 10.03 -13.13 18.16
CA GLU A 31 10.67 -13.30 19.47
C GLU A 31 9.66 -13.64 20.57
N ASP A 32 8.51 -12.96 20.57
CA ASP A 32 7.53 -13.04 21.66
C ASP A 32 6.08 -13.21 21.18
N GLN A 33 5.86 -13.48 19.88
CA GLN A 33 4.54 -13.76 19.30
C GLN A 33 3.50 -12.67 19.61
N ARG A 34 3.93 -11.42 19.73
CA ARG A 34 3.03 -10.27 19.88
C ARG A 34 2.46 -9.89 18.52
N VAL A 35 1.15 -9.71 18.47
CA VAL A 35 0.43 -9.19 17.31
C VAL A 35 0.38 -7.67 17.42
N LYS A 36 0.85 -6.99 16.37
CA LYS A 36 0.77 -5.53 16.23
C LYS A 36 -0.15 -5.21 15.06
N LEU A 37 -1.20 -4.46 15.32
CA LEU A 37 -2.05 -3.89 14.29
C LEU A 37 -1.29 -2.77 13.56
N LEU A 38 -1.28 -2.81 12.23
CA LEU A 38 -0.57 -1.85 11.39
C LEU A 38 -1.52 -0.87 10.73
N ASP A 39 -2.57 -1.37 10.09
CA ASP A 39 -3.50 -0.57 9.29
C ASP A 39 -4.90 -1.22 9.23
N PHE A 40 -5.91 -0.40 8.95
CA PHE A 40 -7.25 -0.84 8.59
C PHE A 40 -7.58 -0.37 7.18
N SER A 41 -8.10 -1.27 6.37
CA SER A 41 -8.52 -0.97 5.00
C SER A 41 -9.99 -1.36 4.77
N PRO A 42 -10.77 -0.58 4.00
CA PRO A 42 -12.15 -0.92 3.68
C PRO A 42 -12.29 -2.27 2.97
N TRP A 43 -13.41 -2.96 3.20
CA TRP A 43 -13.76 -4.18 2.48
C TRP A 43 -14.32 -3.84 1.07
N ARG A 44 -13.42 -3.59 0.11
CA ARG A 44 -13.74 -3.20 -1.27
C ARG A 44 -12.60 -3.56 -2.21
N GLU A 45 -12.93 -3.71 -3.50
CA GLU A 45 -12.03 -4.08 -4.60
C GLU A 45 -10.71 -3.29 -4.73
N PHE A 46 -10.65 -2.04 -4.23
CA PHE A 46 -9.43 -1.22 -4.27
C PHE A 46 -8.40 -1.61 -3.19
N THR A 47 -8.83 -2.32 -2.14
CA THR A 47 -7.93 -2.95 -1.19
C THR A 47 -7.36 -4.20 -1.84
N LEU A 48 -6.06 -4.46 -1.75
CA LEU A 48 -5.52 -5.67 -2.38
C LEU A 48 -5.87 -6.92 -1.58
N PRO A 49 -6.46 -7.95 -2.21
CA PRO A 49 -6.84 -9.20 -1.54
C PRO A 49 -5.66 -10.17 -1.33
N LEU A 50 -4.48 -9.82 -1.85
CA LEU A 50 -3.20 -10.55 -1.75
C LEU A 50 -3.26 -11.98 -2.33
N MET A 51 -3.55 -12.99 -1.50
CA MET A 51 -3.65 -14.39 -1.92
C MET A 51 -5.09 -14.84 -2.10
N PHE A 52 -6.04 -13.91 -2.02
CA PHE A 52 -7.44 -14.11 -2.36
C PHE A 52 -7.80 -13.34 -3.63
N ASP A 53 -8.94 -13.66 -4.22
CA ASP A 53 -9.61 -12.87 -5.26
C ASP A 53 -10.84 -12.16 -4.66
N TRP A 54 -11.22 -10.98 -5.15
CA TRP A 54 -12.37 -10.27 -4.57
C TRP A 54 -13.68 -11.00 -4.83
N GLU A 55 -13.78 -11.67 -5.97
CA GLU A 55 -14.94 -12.47 -6.33
C GLU A 55 -15.20 -13.57 -5.31
N GLU A 56 -14.18 -14.28 -4.81
CA GLU A 56 -14.36 -15.31 -3.77
C GLU A 56 -14.65 -14.72 -2.38
N LEU A 57 -14.12 -13.53 -2.08
CA LEU A 57 -14.40 -12.83 -0.82
C LEU A 57 -15.86 -12.33 -0.75
N GLU A 58 -16.48 -12.06 -1.89
CA GLU A 58 -17.87 -11.59 -2.00
C GLU A 58 -18.89 -12.71 -2.23
N GLU A 59 -18.46 -13.98 -2.30
CA GLU A 59 -19.38 -15.12 -2.41
C GLU A 59 -20.27 -15.27 -1.15
N GLU A 60 -21.54 -15.64 -1.38
CA GLU A 60 -22.46 -15.93 -0.27
C GLU A 60 -21.94 -17.07 0.60
N GLY A 61 -21.88 -16.85 1.91
CA GLY A 61 -21.35 -17.81 2.88
C GLY A 61 -19.83 -17.73 3.08
N PHE A 62 -19.13 -16.81 2.41
CA PHE A 62 -17.73 -16.54 2.74
C PHE A 62 -17.61 -16.11 4.21
N GLY A 63 -16.75 -16.80 4.96
CA GLY A 63 -16.56 -16.56 6.39
C GLY A 63 -17.52 -17.29 7.33
N GLU A 64 -18.52 -18.04 6.83
CA GLU A 64 -19.46 -18.81 7.69
C GLU A 64 -18.87 -20.13 8.24
N GLY A 65 -17.56 -20.33 8.14
CA GLY A 65 -16.89 -21.58 8.50
C GLY A 65 -15.53 -21.40 9.15
N VAL A 66 -14.65 -22.37 8.92
CA VAL A 66 -13.26 -22.29 9.39
C VAL A 66 -12.54 -21.22 8.57
N VAL A 67 -11.81 -20.34 9.25
CA VAL A 67 -10.98 -19.31 8.61
C VAL A 67 -10.05 -19.94 7.56
N ASP A 68 -10.13 -19.50 6.30
CA ASP A 68 -9.18 -19.89 5.26
C ASP A 68 -7.84 -19.16 5.51
N PHE A 69 -6.74 -19.90 5.56
CA PHE A 69 -5.42 -19.37 5.93
C PHE A 69 -4.37 -19.79 4.91
N ARG A 70 -4.02 -18.86 4.02
CA ARG A 70 -3.06 -19.06 2.93
C ARG A 70 -1.69 -18.53 3.34
N ILE A 71 -0.63 -19.25 2.97
CA ILE A 71 0.77 -18.86 3.24
C ILE A 71 1.59 -19.09 1.97
N VAL A 72 2.52 -18.19 1.69
CA VAL A 72 3.55 -18.42 0.67
C VAL A 72 4.56 -19.44 1.19
N GLU A 73 4.54 -20.65 0.63
CA GLU A 73 5.40 -21.76 1.07
C GLU A 73 6.82 -21.69 0.51
N SER A 74 7.04 -20.97 -0.59
CA SER A 74 8.34 -20.85 -1.24
C SER A 74 8.56 -19.46 -1.81
N GLN A 75 9.81 -19.01 -1.85
CA GLN A 75 10.16 -17.74 -2.48
C GLN A 75 9.97 -17.84 -4.00
N LEU A 76 8.99 -17.10 -4.51
CA LEU A 76 8.74 -16.92 -5.93
C LEU A 76 9.18 -15.53 -6.38
N ALA A 77 9.38 -15.36 -7.69
CA ALA A 77 9.68 -14.05 -8.26
C ALA A 77 8.48 -13.11 -8.12
N VAL A 78 8.74 -11.81 -7.92
CA VAL A 78 7.71 -10.77 -7.93
C VAL A 78 7.14 -10.68 -9.35
N ARG A 79 5.84 -10.96 -9.50
CA ARG A 79 5.15 -10.75 -10.77
C ARG A 79 4.86 -9.25 -10.93
N PRO A 80 5.12 -8.65 -12.11
CA PRO A 80 4.74 -7.27 -12.36
C PRO A 80 3.24 -7.07 -12.17
N GLY A 81 2.84 -6.05 -11.40
CA GLY A 81 1.45 -5.67 -11.18
C GLY A 81 1.32 -4.17 -10.91
N LEU A 82 0.09 -3.67 -10.75
CA LEU A 82 -0.18 -2.23 -10.63
C LEU A 82 0.62 -1.55 -9.49
N LYS A 83 0.84 -2.24 -8.37
CA LYS A 83 1.62 -1.73 -7.23
C LYS A 83 3.14 -1.84 -7.40
N THR A 84 3.62 -2.58 -8.39
CA THR A 84 5.04 -2.63 -8.78
C THR A 84 5.31 -1.86 -10.07
N ALA A 85 4.26 -1.29 -10.67
CA ALA A 85 4.41 -0.39 -11.80
C ALA A 85 5.00 0.92 -11.30
N VAL A 86 5.94 1.45 -12.06
CA VAL A 86 6.42 2.83 -11.87
C VAL A 86 5.63 3.74 -12.82
N PRO A 87 5.35 4.99 -12.42
CA PRO A 87 4.78 5.97 -13.34
C PRO A 87 5.61 6.01 -14.63
N TYR A 88 4.94 6.15 -15.78
CA TYR A 88 5.61 6.19 -17.07
C TYR A 88 6.69 7.28 -17.13
N ASP A 89 6.45 8.40 -16.45
CA ASP A 89 7.40 9.52 -16.35
C ASP A 89 8.77 9.09 -15.80
N TYR A 90 8.87 8.03 -14.97
CA TYR A 90 10.18 7.56 -14.49
C TYR A 90 11.04 6.90 -15.56
N LEU A 91 10.42 6.48 -16.67
CA LEU A 91 11.10 5.83 -17.79
C LEU A 91 11.36 6.81 -18.95
N ASP A 92 10.47 7.79 -19.13
CA ASP A 92 10.56 8.78 -20.19
C ASP A 92 11.24 10.07 -19.71
N MET A 93 12.54 10.15 -19.98
CA MET A 93 13.38 11.33 -19.75
C MET A 93 13.74 12.04 -21.07
N GLY A 94 13.02 11.74 -22.16
CA GLY A 94 13.27 12.31 -23.48
C GLY A 94 12.89 13.79 -23.59
N GLU A 95 13.28 14.42 -24.69
CA GLU A 95 12.86 15.79 -25.00
C GLU A 95 11.32 15.85 -25.14
N GLY A 96 10.69 16.80 -24.45
CA GLY A 96 9.24 16.93 -24.36
C GLY A 96 8.56 16.14 -23.25
N SER A 97 9.29 15.25 -22.55
CA SER A 97 8.77 14.46 -21.41
C SER A 97 8.37 15.34 -20.22
N GLY A 98 7.65 14.75 -19.25
CA GLY A 98 7.30 15.42 -18.00
C GLY A 98 8.52 15.93 -17.23
N TRP A 99 9.61 15.16 -17.18
CA TRP A 99 10.86 15.57 -16.54
C TRP A 99 11.60 16.64 -17.32
N ASP A 100 11.65 16.56 -18.65
CA ASP A 100 12.27 17.61 -19.47
C ASP A 100 11.57 18.97 -19.27
N GLN A 101 10.24 18.97 -19.24
CA GLN A 101 9.47 20.18 -18.95
C GLN A 101 9.67 20.70 -17.53
N PHE A 102 9.72 19.80 -16.54
CA PHE A 102 9.97 20.17 -15.14
C PHE A 102 11.35 20.81 -14.97
N LEU A 103 12.40 20.18 -15.50
CA LEU A 103 13.78 20.67 -15.39
C LEU A 103 13.97 22.01 -16.09
N LYS A 104 13.38 22.20 -17.28
CA LYS A 104 13.41 23.49 -17.99
C LYS A 104 12.79 24.61 -17.17
N LYS A 105 11.63 24.37 -16.56
CA LYS A 105 10.97 25.36 -15.69
C LYS A 105 11.79 25.66 -14.44
N ALA A 106 12.36 24.64 -13.81
CA ALA A 106 13.21 24.82 -12.64
C ALA A 106 14.45 25.69 -12.95
N ASP A 107 15.09 25.47 -14.10
CA ASP A 107 16.23 26.28 -14.57
C ASP A 107 15.82 27.74 -14.84
N GLU A 108 14.66 27.97 -15.45
CA GLU A 108 14.12 29.32 -15.69
C GLU A 108 13.84 30.07 -14.37
N GLU A 109 13.23 29.40 -13.39
CA GLU A 109 12.98 29.97 -12.07
C GLU A 109 14.28 30.30 -11.34
N LEU A 110 15.27 29.41 -11.38
CA LEU A 110 16.57 29.62 -10.76
C LEU A 110 17.29 30.84 -11.34
N ARG A 111 17.26 30.99 -12.67
CA ARG A 111 17.82 32.16 -13.36
C ARG A 111 17.13 33.46 -12.94
N THR A 112 15.81 33.43 -12.86
CA THR A 112 15.02 34.61 -12.47
C THR A 112 15.39 35.06 -11.05
N GLN A 113 15.55 34.11 -10.12
CA GLN A 113 15.96 34.41 -8.74
C GLN A 113 17.38 34.96 -8.66
N GLN A 114 18.32 34.45 -9.46
CA GLN A 114 19.69 34.98 -9.50
C GLN A 114 19.75 36.42 -10.00
N VAL A 115 18.97 36.75 -11.03
CA VAL A 115 18.88 38.12 -11.57
C VAL A 115 18.24 39.06 -10.53
N GLN A 116 17.16 38.63 -9.88
CA GLN A 116 16.51 39.45 -8.83
C GLN A 116 17.41 39.69 -7.61
N ASN A 117 18.15 38.67 -7.14
CA ASN A 117 19.08 38.83 -6.02
C ASN A 117 20.27 39.73 -6.35
N SER A 118 20.71 39.76 -7.61
CA SER A 118 21.82 40.64 -8.03
C SER A 118 21.37 42.08 -8.26
N GLU A 119 20.09 42.33 -8.51
CA GLU A 119 19.51 43.68 -8.57
C GLU A 119 19.18 44.26 -7.17
N SER A 120 19.00 43.43 -6.14
CA SER A 120 18.75 43.90 -4.77
C SER A 120 19.99 44.25 -3.95
N ASP A 121 21.19 43.91 -4.44
CA ASP A 121 22.49 44.17 -3.80
C ASP A 121 23.20 45.44 -4.34
N VAL A 122 22.51 46.28 -5.12
CA VAL A 122 23.01 47.55 -5.69
C VAL A 122 22.28 48.77 -5.12
#